data_AF-A0A950SDA9-F1
#
_entry.id   AF-A0A950SDA9-F1
#
_cell.length_a   1.000
_cell.length_b   1.000
_cell.length_c   1.000
_cell.angle_alpha   90.00
_cell.angle_beta   90.00
_cell.angle_gamma   90.00
#
_symmetry.space_group_name_H-M   'P 1'
#
loop_
_entity.id
_entity.type
_entity.pdbx_description
1 polymer ?
#
loop_
_entity_poly.entity_id
_entity_poly.type
_entity_poly.pdbx_seq_one_letter_code
_entity_poly.pdbx_strand_id
1 'polypeptide(L)'
;MKRGTTSTMDSAGRLVLPREIRDQAKFEPGMPLRIVFRDGHVEIEAAPREVRVVRKGRMRVAVPIEEGATLRSDAVRETTASTREHRR
;
A
#
# COMPACT_ATOMS: atom_id res chain seq x y z
N MET A 1 -12.55 -12.26 1.57
CA MET A 1 -12.08 -13.60 1.14
C MET A 1 -10.60 -13.53 0.84
N LYS A 2 -9.74 -14.31 1.51
CA LYS A 2 -8.36 -14.50 1.06
C LYS A 2 -8.40 -15.41 -0.17
N ARG A 3 -7.99 -14.91 -1.34
CA ARG A 3 -7.78 -15.75 -2.53
C ARG A 3 -6.29 -16.05 -2.63
N GLY A 4 -5.92 -17.32 -2.48
CA GLY A 4 -4.56 -17.79 -2.72
C GLY A 4 -4.47 -18.43 -4.10
N THR A 5 -3.30 -18.33 -4.73
CA THR A 5 -2.95 -19.19 -5.87
C THR A 5 -1.63 -19.88 -5.58
N THR A 6 -1.39 -21.01 -6.23
CA THR A 6 -0.07 -21.66 -6.19
C THR A 6 0.75 -21.16 -7.38
N SER A 7 1.97 -20.72 -7.11
CA SER A 7 2.95 -20.34 -8.13
C SER A 7 4.31 -20.91 -7.74
N THR A 8 5.19 -21.11 -8.71
CA THR A 8 6.52 -21.65 -8.49
C THR A 8 7.54 -20.52 -8.51
N MET A 9 8.57 -20.64 -7.68
CA MET A 9 9.75 -19.78 -7.76
C MET A 9 10.53 -20.09 -9.05
N ASP A 10 10.98 -19.08 -9.76
CA ASP A 10 11.83 -19.30 -10.93
C ASP A 10 13.27 -19.71 -10.51
N SER A 11 14.09 -20.07 -11.49
CA SER A 11 15.48 -20.49 -11.24
C SER A 11 16.37 -19.37 -10.67
N ALA A 12 15.94 -18.11 -10.77
CA ALA A 12 16.64 -16.96 -10.21
C ALA A 12 16.17 -16.62 -8.78
N GLY A 13 15.26 -17.41 -8.20
CA GLY A 13 14.74 -17.19 -6.85
C GLY A 13 13.64 -16.14 -6.76
N ARG A 14 13.02 -15.75 -7.89
CA ARG A 14 11.97 -14.72 -7.93
C ARG A 14 10.59 -15.36 -7.83
N LEU A 15 9.69 -14.69 -7.12
CA LEU A 15 8.26 -15.01 -7.11
C LEU A 15 7.53 -14.06 -8.06
N VAL A 16 6.88 -14.62 -9.08
CA VAL A 16 6.01 -13.83 -9.97
C VAL A 16 4.61 -13.76 -9.35
N LEU A 17 4.19 -12.55 -9.00
CA LEU A 17 2.82 -12.30 -8.56
C LEU A 17 1.87 -12.28 -9.76
N PRO A 18 0.85 -13.16 -9.80
CA PRO A 18 -0.20 -13.12 -10.82
C PRO A 18 -0.91 -11.78 -10.83
N ARG A 19 -1.43 -11.39 -12.00
CA ARG A 19 -2.07 -10.09 -12.21
C ARG A 19 -3.19 -9.85 -11.20
N GLU A 20 -4.03 -10.84 -10.95
CA GLU A 20 -5.19 -10.74 -10.08
C GLU A 20 -4.79 -10.42 -8.63
N ILE A 21 -3.65 -10.97 -8.17
CA ILE A 21 -3.11 -10.70 -6.84
C ILE A 21 -2.49 -9.29 -6.80
N ARG A 22 -1.74 -8.89 -7.85
CA ARG A 22 -1.17 -7.53 -7.94
C ARG A 22 -2.26 -6.44 -7.92
N ASP A 23 -3.32 -6.63 -8.71
CA ASP A 23 -4.41 -5.66 -8.86
C ASP A 23 -5.23 -5.51 -7.57
N GLN A 24 -5.37 -6.58 -6.79
CA GLN A 24 -6.01 -6.56 -5.46
C GLN A 24 -5.12 -5.90 -4.42
N ALA A 25 -3.82 -6.22 -4.43
CA ALA A 25 -2.83 -5.63 -3.53
C ALA A 25 -2.49 -4.17 -3.89
N LYS A 26 -2.98 -3.67 -5.03
CA LYS A 26 -2.67 -2.34 -5.58
C LYS A 26 -1.16 -2.12 -5.77
N PHE A 27 -0.46 -3.19 -6.16
CA PHE A 27 0.95 -3.12 -6.49
C PHE A 27 1.15 -2.65 -7.92
N GLU A 28 2.00 -1.64 -8.08
CA GLU A 28 2.36 -1.08 -9.38
C GLU A 28 3.82 -1.42 -9.73
N PRO A 29 4.18 -1.52 -11.01
CA PRO A 29 5.57 -1.69 -11.42
C PRO A 29 6.47 -0.59 -10.86
N GLY A 30 7.62 -0.98 -10.31
CA GLY A 30 8.57 -0.03 -9.71
C GLY A 30 8.21 0.46 -8.30
N MET A 31 7.04 0.07 -7.77
CA MET A 31 6.65 0.38 -6.39
C MET A 31 7.60 -0.30 -5.39
N PRO A 32 8.17 0.44 -4.42
CA PRO A 32 8.91 -0.18 -3.33
C PRO A 32 7.99 -1.06 -2.49
N LEU A 33 8.40 -2.30 -2.27
CA LEU A 33 7.68 -3.27 -1.43
C LEU A 33 8.47 -3.56 -0.17
N ARG A 34 7.78 -3.67 0.95
CA ARG A 34 8.34 -4.26 2.17
C ARG A 34 8.04 -5.75 2.17
N ILE A 35 9.08 -6.55 2.36
CA ILE A 35 9.01 -7.99 2.48
C ILE A 35 9.52 -8.37 3.87
N VAL A 36 8.67 -9.00 4.69
CA VAL A 36 9.05 -9.45 6.03
C VAL A 36 8.70 -10.92 6.22
N PHE A 37 9.52 -11.63 6.98
CA PHE A 37 9.22 -12.99 7.45
C PHE A 37 8.67 -12.91 8.87
N ARG A 38 7.42 -13.34 9.06
CA ARG A 38 6.72 -13.29 10.34
C ARG A 38 5.82 -14.50 10.48
N ASP A 39 5.84 -15.14 11.64
CA ASP A 39 4.96 -16.25 12.00
C ASP A 39 4.94 -17.39 10.95
N GLY A 40 6.09 -17.67 10.32
CA GLY A 40 6.22 -18.71 9.29
C GLY A 40 5.75 -18.30 7.89
N HIS A 41 5.34 -17.03 7.71
CA HIS A 41 4.83 -16.49 6.46
C HIS A 41 5.72 -15.36 5.94
N VAL A 42 5.80 -15.27 4.61
CA VAL A 42 6.33 -14.07 3.95
C VAL A 42 5.17 -13.11 3.74
N GLU A 43 5.24 -11.95 4.37
CA GLU A 43 4.28 -10.86 4.18
C GLU A 43 4.89 -9.84 3.23
N ILE A 44 4.11 -9.45 2.22
CA ILE A 44 4.51 -8.47 1.21
C ILE A 44 3.48 -7.35 1.24
N GLU A 45 3.94 -6.13 1.51
CA GLU A 45 3.11 -4.93 1.53
C GLU A 45 3.78 -3.81 0.72
N ALA A 46 3.00 -2.80 0.32
CA ALA A 46 3.58 -1.56 -0.20
C ALA A 46 4.45 -0.95 0.91
N ALA A 47 5.68 -0.55 0.58
CA ALA A 47 6.55 0.04 1.58
C ALA A 47 5.89 1.33 2.11
N PRO A 48 5.77 1.48 3.44
CA PRO A 48 5.18 2.69 3.99
C PRO A 48 6.08 3.87 3.66
N ARG A 49 5.42 5.00 3.47
CA ARG A 49 6.12 6.25 3.24
C ARG A 49 6.98 6.63 4.43
N GLU A 50 8.21 7.04 4.18
CA GLU A 50 9.04 7.59 5.24
C GLU A 50 8.47 8.92 5.74
N VAL A 51 8.46 9.07 7.06
CA VAL A 51 7.91 10.24 7.74
C VAL A 51 8.85 10.75 8.83
N ARG A 52 8.85 12.06 9.02
CA ARG A 52 9.41 12.71 10.21
C ARG A 52 8.27 13.14 11.12
N VAL A 53 8.40 12.86 12.42
CA VAL A 53 7.44 13.35 13.41
C VAL A 53 7.81 14.78 13.82
N VAL A 54 6.88 15.72 13.64
CA VAL A 54 7.06 17.14 14.01
C VAL A 54 5.99 17.60 15.00
N ARG A 55 6.30 18.60 15.83
CA ARG A 55 5.31 19.22 16.72
C ARG A 55 4.55 20.32 15.96
N LYS A 56 3.23 20.19 15.85
CA LYS A 56 2.32 21.23 15.34
C LYS A 56 1.34 21.62 16.44
N GLY A 57 1.57 22.79 17.05
CA GLY A 57 0.81 23.24 18.21
C GLY A 57 0.92 22.25 19.38
N ARG A 58 -0.22 21.70 19.82
CA ARG A 58 -0.28 20.72 20.92
C ARG A 58 -0.06 19.26 20.46
N MET A 59 -0.03 18.97 19.15
CA MET A 59 0.01 17.61 18.60
C MET A 59 1.37 17.25 17.99
N ARG A 60 1.69 15.95 17.99
CA ARG A 60 2.77 15.36 17.17
C ARG A 60 2.16 14.84 15.87
N VAL A 61 2.72 15.22 14.73
CA VAL A 61 2.21 14.92 13.40
C VAL A 61 3.31 14.24 12.58
N ALA A 62 2.99 13.11 11.97
CA ALA A 62 3.85 12.48 10.97
C ALA A 62 3.74 13.27 9.66
N VAL A 63 4.87 13.85 9.22
CA VAL A 63 4.97 14.57 7.95
C VAL A 63 5.85 13.76 7.00
N PRO A 64 5.41 13.51 5.77
CA PRO A 64 6.23 12.86 4.75
C PRO A 64 7.61 13.49 4.60
N ILE A 65 8.66 12.67 4.42
CA ILE A 65 9.99 13.16 4.07
C ILE A 65 9.99 13.66 2.62
N GLU A 66 9.42 12.86 1.71
CA GLU A 66 9.19 13.22 0.32
C GLU A 66 7.77 13.74 0.13
N GLU A 67 7.56 14.69 -0.79
CA GLU A 67 6.22 15.20 -1.11
C GLU A 67 5.41 14.23 -1.98
N GLY A 68 4.11 14.14 -1.71
CA GLY A 68 3.21 13.26 -2.46
C GLY A 68 2.73 13.89 -3.74
N ALA A 69 2.24 13.06 -4.66
CA ALA A 69 1.46 13.56 -5.77
C ALA A 69 0.25 14.37 -5.26
N THR A 70 0.01 15.52 -5.87
CA THR A 70 -1.16 16.35 -5.57
C THR A 70 -2.43 15.57 -5.87
N LEU A 71 -3.33 15.49 -4.89
CA LEU A 71 -4.62 14.82 -5.07
C LEU A 71 -5.49 15.63 -6.05
N ARG A 72 -6.08 14.93 -7.02
CA ARG A 72 -6.99 15.54 -7.98
C ARG A 72 -8.36 15.78 -7.33
N SER A 73 -8.97 16.93 -7.62
CA SER A 73 -10.24 17.35 -7.00
C SER A 73 -11.41 16.39 -7.28
N ASP A 74 -11.42 15.72 -8.43
CA ASP A 74 -12.39 14.68 -8.79
C ASP A 74 -12.23 13.44 -7.89
N ALA A 75 -11.01 12.91 -7.76
CA ALA A 75 -10.70 11.76 -6.92
C ALA A 75 -11.06 12.02 -5.44
N VAL A 76 -10.83 13.24 -4.95
CA VAL A 76 -11.22 13.64 -3.59
C VAL A 76 -12.75 13.63 -3.42
N ARG A 77 -13.50 14.18 -4.39
CA ARG A 77 -14.96 14.18 -4.33
C ARG A 77 -15.55 12.77 -4.37
N GLU A 78 -15.04 11.92 -5.26
CA GLU A 78 -15.49 10.52 -5.37
C GLU A 78 -15.24 9.74 -4.07
N THR A 79 -14.01 9.83 -3.54
CA THR A 79 -13.63 9.14 -2.30
C THR A 79 -14.46 9.59 -1.10
N THR A 80 -14.71 10.91 -0.98
CA THR A 80 -15.48 11.47 0.14
C THR A 80 -16.97 11.15 0.05
N ALA A 81 -17.55 11.09 -1.15
CA ALA A 81 -18.93 10.64 -1.36
C ALA A 81 -19.11 9.17 -0.95
N SER A 82 -18.26 8.28 -1.47
CA SER A 82 -18.27 6.85 -1.14
C SER A 82 -18.15 6.59 0.37
N THR A 83 -17.23 7.29 1.05
CA THR A 83 -17.03 7.13 2.50
C THR A 83 -18.26 7.57 3.33
N ARG A 84 -19.01 8.58 2.86
CA ARG A 84 -20.22 9.07 3.54
C ARG A 84 -21.39 8.10 3.41
N GLU A 85 -21.54 7.48 2.24
CA GLU A 85 -22.58 6.48 1.98
C GLU A 85 -22.36 5.23 2.84
N HIS A 86 -21.12 4.75 2.94
CA HIS A 86 -20.77 3.59 3.78
C HIS A 86 -20.97 3.79 5.28
N ARG A 87 -21.17 5.04 5.75
CA ARG A 87 -21.42 5.37 7.16
C ARG A 87 -22.89 5.54 7.50
N ARG A 88 -23.80 5.51 6.53
CA ARG A 88 -25.25 5.54 6.74
C ARG A 88 -25.80 4.13 6.81
#